data_AF-A0A800J7I5-F1
#
_entry.id   AF-A0A800J7I5-F1
#
_cell.length_a   1.000
_cell.length_b   1.000
_cell.length_c   1.000
_cell.angle_alpha   90.00
_cell.angle_beta   90.00
_cell.angle_gamma   90.00
#
_symmetry.space_group_name_H-M   'P 1'
#
loop_
_entity.id
_entity.type
_entity.pdbx_description
1 polymer ?
#
loop_
_entity_poly.entity_id
_entity_poly.type
_entity_poly.pdbx_seq_one_letter_code
_entity_poly.pdbx_strand_id
1 'polypeptide(L)'
;MNFLSNPIVARLLWVLPLIPLAVAVFLLPRGFEQRETAEAGVPVDAAVTAIEVRERSEITHGMVRLRYLPPAAQDSVERWVELPLAFMKEIEGLYAADPDLVLPIRVSDTNDQIILRAFSRVQWVMTFAFAAMAFVGALGLAALVAGWNRYLRREGDPAHRDPAVLAREEAAAER
;
A
#
# COMPACT_ATOMS: atom_id res chain seq x y z
N MET A 1 -8.99 -13.80 -33.82
CA MET A 1 -8.01 -12.92 -33.14
C MET A 1 -8.09 -13.17 -31.65
N ASN A 2 -7.03 -13.66 -31.03
CA ASN A 2 -7.01 -13.87 -29.57
C ASN A 2 -6.71 -12.54 -28.87
N PHE A 3 -7.34 -12.27 -27.72
CA PHE A 3 -7.32 -10.93 -27.11
C PHE A 3 -5.89 -10.51 -26.71
N LEU A 4 -5.07 -11.45 -26.23
CA LEU A 4 -3.74 -11.20 -25.67
C LEU A 4 -2.64 -10.94 -26.71
N SER A 5 -2.89 -11.21 -27.99
CA SER A 5 -1.92 -11.04 -29.07
C SER A 5 -2.21 -9.85 -29.97
N ASN A 6 -3.25 -9.07 -29.67
CA ASN A 6 -3.45 -7.78 -30.28
C ASN A 6 -2.29 -6.84 -29.87
N PRO A 7 -1.58 -6.19 -30.81
CA PRO A 7 -0.46 -5.29 -30.49
C PRO A 7 -0.87 -4.13 -29.57
N ILE A 8 -2.15 -3.75 -29.57
CA ILE A 8 -2.71 -2.76 -28.64
C ILE A 8 -2.78 -3.35 -27.23
N VAL A 9 -3.23 -4.59 -27.07
CA VAL A 9 -3.30 -5.28 -25.77
C VAL A 9 -1.90 -5.51 -25.20
N ALA A 10 -0.93 -5.92 -26.02
CA ALA A 10 0.47 -6.05 -25.62
C ALA A 10 1.09 -4.73 -25.14
N ARG A 11 0.67 -3.60 -25.71
CA ARG A 11 1.06 -2.25 -25.24
C ARG A 11 0.33 -1.86 -23.96
N LEU A 12 -0.97 -2.18 -23.83
CA LEU A 12 -1.76 -1.89 -22.64
C LEU A 12 -1.30 -2.70 -21.41
N LEU A 13 -0.72 -3.89 -21.60
CA LEU A 13 -0.16 -4.68 -20.50
C LEU A 13 0.98 -3.98 -19.76
N TRP A 14 1.65 -3.00 -20.38
CA TRP A 14 2.64 -2.16 -19.69
C TRP A 14 2.04 -1.22 -18.64
N VAL A 15 0.73 -1.03 -18.62
CA VAL A 15 0.05 -0.29 -17.55
C VAL A 15 0.13 -1.07 -16.23
N LEU A 16 0.14 -2.42 -16.28
CA LEU A 16 0.15 -3.26 -15.07
C LEU A 16 1.34 -2.99 -14.14
N PRO A 17 2.61 -2.97 -14.59
CA PRO A 17 3.74 -2.62 -13.72
C PRO A 17 3.75 -1.15 -13.28
N LEU A 18 3.09 -0.24 -14.02
CA LEU A 18 3.04 1.18 -13.64
C LEU A 18 2.18 1.44 -12.40
N ILE A 19 1.13 0.63 -12.17
CA ILE A 19 0.25 0.77 -11.00
C ILE A 19 1.03 0.59 -9.68
N PRO A 20 1.68 -0.56 -9.41
CA PRO A 20 2.43 -0.74 -8.17
C PRO A 20 3.67 0.15 -8.11
N LEU A 21 4.25 0.54 -9.26
CA LEU A 21 5.33 1.54 -9.27
C LEU A 21 4.82 2.90 -8.77
N ALA A 22 3.65 3.35 -9.22
CA ALA A 22 3.04 4.59 -8.75
C ALA A 22 2.75 4.54 -7.25
N VAL A 23 2.26 3.39 -6.74
CA VAL A 23 2.07 3.18 -5.30
C VAL A 23 3.40 3.29 -4.54
N ALA A 24 4.47 2.64 -5.03
CA ALA A 24 5.79 2.73 -4.41
C ALA A 24 6.31 4.18 -4.36
N VAL A 25 6.20 4.91 -5.47
CA VAL A 25 6.60 6.32 -5.57
C VAL A 25 5.77 7.22 -4.63
N PHE A 26 4.47 6.93 -4.47
CA PHE A 26 3.60 7.67 -3.58
C PHE A 26 3.90 7.40 -2.09
N LEU A 27 4.18 6.14 -1.73
CA LEU A 27 4.43 5.75 -0.33
C LEU A 27 5.82 6.17 0.17
N LEU A 28 6.81 6.24 -0.71
CA LEU A 28 8.18 6.55 -0.33
C LEU A 28 8.34 7.89 0.42
N PRO A 29 7.85 9.05 -0.08
CA PRO A 29 7.93 10.31 0.66
C PRO A 29 7.13 10.26 1.97
N ARG A 30 5.99 9.56 2.01
CA ARG A 30 5.21 9.38 3.25
C ARG A 30 5.97 8.59 4.30
N GLY A 31 6.74 7.58 3.91
CA GLY A 31 7.63 6.85 4.81
C GLY A 31 8.70 7.76 5.41
N PHE A 32 9.25 8.68 4.62
CA PHE A 32 10.20 9.68 5.12
C PHE A 32 9.53 10.69 6.06
N GLU A 33 8.38 11.26 5.69
CA GLU A 33 7.60 12.17 6.55
C GLU A 33 7.28 11.49 7.90
N GLN A 34 6.82 10.24 7.88
CA GLN A 34 6.50 9.49 9.09
C GLN A 34 7.74 9.22 9.94
N ARG A 35 8.87 8.89 9.32
CA ARG A 35 10.13 8.67 10.03
C ARG A 35 10.64 9.98 10.66
N GLU A 36 10.59 11.08 9.93
CA GLU A 36 10.98 12.40 10.42
C GLU A 36 10.10 12.83 11.59
N THR A 37 8.78 12.70 11.47
CA THR A 37 7.86 12.98 12.57
C THR A 37 8.07 12.04 13.76
N ALA A 38 8.40 10.77 13.52
CA ALA A 38 8.72 9.80 14.55
C ALA A 38 9.99 10.14 15.35
N GLU A 39 11.04 10.62 14.67
CA GLU A 39 12.36 10.91 15.26
C GLU A 39 12.44 12.33 15.83
N ALA A 40 12.02 13.33 15.06
CA ALA A 40 12.19 14.76 15.33
C ALA A 40 10.88 15.51 15.65
N GLY A 41 9.72 14.87 15.48
CA GLY A 41 8.42 15.49 15.77
C GLY A 41 8.25 15.88 17.23
N VAL A 42 7.44 16.91 17.47
CA VAL A 42 7.16 17.45 18.80
C VAL A 42 6.26 16.47 19.57
N PRO A 43 6.64 16.06 20.79
CA PRO A 43 5.80 15.22 21.62
C PRO A 43 4.59 16.03 22.12
N VAL A 44 3.40 15.50 21.88
CA VAL A 44 2.14 16.11 22.31
C VAL A 44 1.27 15.02 22.91
N ASP A 45 0.50 15.37 23.93
CA ASP A 45 -0.51 14.50 24.53
C ASP A 45 -1.84 14.68 23.81
N ALA A 46 -2.40 13.58 23.30
CA ALA A 46 -3.65 13.58 22.56
C ALA A 46 -4.76 12.88 23.35
N ALA A 47 -5.84 13.59 23.63
CA ALA A 47 -7.02 13.01 24.24
C ALA A 47 -7.80 12.18 23.21
N VAL A 48 -8.16 10.95 23.58
CA VAL A 48 -9.04 10.10 22.77
C VAL A 48 -10.48 10.53 23.00
N THR A 49 -11.14 10.98 21.94
CA THR A 49 -12.52 11.50 22.02
C THR A 49 -13.57 10.53 21.49
N ALA A 50 -13.18 9.64 20.58
CA ALA A 50 -14.04 8.63 20.00
C ALA A 50 -13.20 7.51 19.39
N ILE A 51 -13.80 6.32 19.32
CA ILE A 51 -13.21 5.14 18.69
C ILE A 51 -14.28 4.54 17.78
N GLU A 52 -13.90 4.28 16.54
CA GLU A 52 -14.70 3.54 15.58
C GLU A 52 -13.94 2.28 15.19
N VAL A 53 -14.41 1.13 15.68
CA VAL A 53 -13.92 -0.18 15.25
C VAL A 53 -15.04 -0.89 14.50
N ARG A 54 -14.75 -1.33 13.28
CA ARG A 54 -15.68 -2.12 12.47
C ARG A 54 -15.01 -3.42 12.09
N GLU A 55 -15.43 -4.49 12.77
CA GLU A 55 -15.04 -5.86 12.43
C GLU A 55 -16.17 -6.51 11.65
N ARG A 56 -16.08 -6.43 10.31
CA ARG A 56 -16.91 -7.26 9.41
C ARG A 56 -15.99 -8.20 8.65
N SER A 57 -16.51 -9.36 8.26
CA SER A 57 -15.78 -10.38 7.49
C SER A 57 -15.13 -9.86 6.21
N GLU A 58 -15.61 -8.75 5.68
CA GLU A 58 -15.18 -8.17 4.39
C GLU A 58 -14.40 -6.85 4.53
N ILE A 59 -14.58 -6.12 5.64
CA ILE A 59 -13.95 -4.82 5.88
C ILE A 59 -13.59 -4.73 7.35
N THR A 60 -12.29 -4.81 7.61
CA THR A 60 -11.70 -4.62 8.93
C THR A 60 -11.11 -3.22 8.98
N HIS A 61 -11.76 -2.33 9.72
CA HIS A 61 -11.38 -0.92 9.79
C HIS A 61 -11.39 -0.42 11.23
N GLY A 62 -10.45 0.46 11.54
CA GLY A 62 -10.29 0.99 12.87
C GLY A 62 -9.74 2.41 12.83
N MET A 63 -10.52 3.33 13.39
CA MET A 63 -10.22 4.75 13.46
C MET A 63 -10.33 5.24 14.90
N VAL A 64 -9.40 6.10 15.30
CA VAL A 64 -9.45 6.80 16.57
C VAL A 64 -9.53 8.31 16.32
N ARG A 65 -10.43 8.99 17.03
CA ARG A 65 -10.54 10.44 17.00
C ARG A 65 -9.70 11.04 18.10
N LEU A 66 -8.65 11.73 17.71
CA LEU A 66 -7.69 12.35 18.62
C LEU A 66 -7.89 13.86 18.67
N ARG A 67 -7.93 14.41 19.88
CA ARG A 67 -7.88 15.85 20.13
C ARG A 67 -6.53 16.23 20.71
N TYR A 68 -5.82 17.12 20.05
CA TYR A 68 -4.51 17.59 20.50
C TYR A 68 -4.27 19.05 20.11
N LEU A 69 -3.31 19.71 20.74
CA LEU A 69 -2.88 21.07 20.39
C LEU A 69 -1.61 20.98 19.52
N PRO A 70 -1.69 21.31 18.21
CA PRO A 70 -0.50 21.34 17.36
C PRO A 70 0.52 22.38 17.86
N PRO A 71 1.84 22.15 17.68
CA PRO A 71 2.89 23.03 18.23
C PRO A 71 2.82 24.48 17.75
N ALA A 72 2.30 24.71 16.55
CA ALA A 72 2.18 26.04 15.92
C ALA A 72 0.76 26.62 15.98
N ALA A 73 -0.22 25.89 16.54
CA ALA A 73 -1.61 26.30 16.58
C ALA A 73 -1.97 26.92 17.94
N GLN A 74 -2.89 27.90 17.92
CA GLN A 74 -3.48 28.43 19.16
C GLN A 74 -4.62 27.55 19.68
N ASP A 75 -5.30 26.83 18.79
CA ASP A 75 -6.48 26.03 19.11
C ASP A 75 -6.22 24.53 18.95
N SER A 76 -6.90 23.74 19.80
CA SER A 76 -6.90 22.28 19.68
C SER A 76 -7.59 21.84 18.40
N VAL A 77 -7.05 20.82 17.74
CA VAL A 77 -7.64 20.20 16.57
C VAL A 77 -8.11 18.79 16.89
N GLU A 78 -9.17 18.37 16.21
CA GLU A 78 -9.66 16.99 16.25
C GLU A 78 -9.46 16.32 14.90
N ARG A 79 -8.85 15.13 14.90
CA ARG A 79 -8.57 14.38 13.68
C ARG A 79 -8.87 12.90 13.86
N TRP A 80 -9.46 12.31 12.84
CA TRP A 80 -9.57 10.86 12.71
C TRP A 80 -8.26 10.31 12.19
N VAL A 81 -7.72 9.33 12.91
CA VAL A 81 -6.48 8.63 12.54
C VAL A 81 -6.82 7.16 12.35
N GLU A 82 -6.55 6.65 11.16
CA GLU A 82 -6.63 5.22 10.89
C GLU A 82 -5.43 4.51 11.49
N LEU A 83 -5.69 3.42 12.21
CA LEU A 83 -4.65 2.58 12.77
C LEU A 83 -4.92 1.12 12.44
N PRO A 84 -3.85 0.31 12.25
CA PRO A 84 -3.98 -1.13 12.19
C PRO A 84 -4.84 -1.69 13.33
N LEU A 85 -5.70 -2.65 13.01
CA LEU A 85 -6.66 -3.24 13.96
C LEU A 85 -5.99 -3.75 15.24
N ALA A 86 -4.77 -4.27 15.14
CA ALA A 86 -4.00 -4.74 16.28
C ALA A 86 -3.85 -3.65 17.36
N PHE A 87 -3.66 -2.39 16.97
CA PHE A 87 -3.55 -1.26 17.89
C PHE A 87 -4.92 -0.79 18.37
N MET A 88 -5.93 -0.90 17.51
CA MET A 88 -7.27 -0.45 17.83
C MET A 88 -7.90 -1.26 18.96
N LYS A 89 -7.67 -2.58 19.02
CA LYS A 89 -8.15 -3.40 20.15
C LYS A 89 -7.52 -3.01 21.48
N GLU A 90 -6.24 -2.65 21.45
CA GLU A 90 -5.52 -2.20 22.65
C GLU A 90 -6.08 -0.85 23.12
N ILE A 91 -6.22 0.12 22.21
CA ILE A 91 -6.76 1.44 22.52
C ILE A 91 -8.23 1.36 22.96
N GLU A 92 -9.04 0.52 22.33
CA GLU A 92 -10.43 0.28 22.73
C GLU A 92 -10.53 -0.26 24.15
N GLY A 93 -9.70 -1.25 24.50
CA GLY A 93 -9.64 -1.79 25.85
C GLY A 93 -9.23 -0.74 26.89
N LEU A 94 -8.25 0.11 26.57
CA LEU A 94 -7.80 1.20 27.45
C LEU A 94 -8.89 2.27 27.61
N TYR A 95 -9.55 2.66 26.52
CA TYR A 95 -10.59 3.69 26.53
C TYR A 95 -11.86 3.24 27.25
N ALA A 96 -12.22 1.95 27.16
CA ALA A 96 -13.32 1.37 27.92
C ALA A 96 -13.05 1.39 29.44
N ALA A 97 -11.78 1.29 29.84
CA ALA A 97 -11.36 1.38 31.24
C ALA A 97 -11.20 2.83 31.72
N ASP A 98 -10.77 3.73 30.83
CA ASP A 98 -10.53 5.15 31.10
C ASP A 98 -11.05 6.02 29.93
N PRO A 99 -12.27 6.61 30.06
CA PRO A 99 -12.83 7.49 29.04
C PRO A 99 -12.05 8.79 28.81
N ASP A 100 -11.16 9.17 29.73
CA ASP A 100 -10.28 10.35 29.61
C ASP A 100 -8.88 9.97 29.11
N LEU A 101 -8.74 8.81 28.45
CA LEU A 101 -7.48 8.29 27.93
C LEU A 101 -6.70 9.32 27.10
N VAL A 102 -5.45 9.53 27.50
CA VAL A 102 -4.48 10.37 26.79
C VAL A 102 -3.40 9.49 26.18
N LEU A 103 -3.18 9.65 24.87
CA LEU A 103 -2.15 8.95 24.12
C LEU A 103 -0.98 9.90 23.81
N PRO A 104 0.27 9.52 24.16
CA PRO A 104 1.44 10.28 23.76
C PRO A 104 1.68 10.09 22.26
N ILE A 105 1.62 11.19 21.52
CA ILE A 105 1.85 11.23 20.07
C ILE A 105 3.04 12.14 19.73
N ARG A 106 3.52 12.03 18.49
CA ARG A 106 4.42 12.97 17.87
C ARG A 106 3.79 13.53 16.61
N VAL A 107 3.94 14.84 16.45
CA VAL A 107 3.40 15.60 15.31
C VAL A 107 4.48 16.52 14.76
N SER A 108 4.38 16.82 13.48
CA SER A 108 5.20 17.83 12.81
C SER A 108 4.35 19.04 12.47
N ASP A 109 4.99 20.20 12.38
CA ASP A 109 4.45 21.44 11.80
C ASP A 109 4.54 21.45 10.26
N THR A 110 5.41 20.62 9.68
CA THR A 110 5.66 20.56 8.23
C THR A 110 4.79 19.54 7.50
N ASN A 111 4.19 18.59 8.22
CA ASN A 111 3.40 17.51 7.63
C ASN A 111 2.27 17.07 8.58
N ASP A 112 1.23 16.45 8.00
CA ASP A 112 0.05 16.01 8.72
C ASP A 112 0.19 14.61 9.36
N GLN A 113 1.40 14.05 9.45
CA GLN A 113 1.59 12.73 10.02
C GLN A 113 1.41 12.77 11.54
N ILE A 114 0.65 11.81 12.07
CA ILE A 114 0.44 11.61 13.50
C ILE A 114 1.05 10.27 13.88
N ILE A 115 2.08 10.31 14.72
CA ILE A 115 2.84 9.13 15.11
C ILE A 115 2.53 8.78 16.56
N LEU A 116 2.03 7.57 16.83
CA LEU A 116 1.82 7.11 18.18
C LEU A 116 3.17 6.71 18.77
N ARG A 117 3.52 7.24 19.95
CA ARG A 117 4.85 7.04 20.53
C ARG A 117 5.17 5.56 20.77
N ALA A 118 4.18 4.80 21.25
CA ALA A 118 4.31 3.35 21.50
C ALA A 118 4.66 2.55 20.23
N PHE A 119 4.24 3.04 19.05
CA PHE A 119 4.35 2.34 17.78
C PHE A 119 5.17 3.10 16.73
N SER A 120 5.95 4.08 17.19
CA SER A 120 6.65 5.05 16.34
C SER A 120 7.46 4.37 15.23
N ARG A 121 8.23 3.33 15.58
CA ARG A 121 9.02 2.57 14.60
C ARG A 121 8.16 1.78 13.61
N VAL A 122 7.09 1.15 14.11
CA VAL A 122 6.27 0.25 13.30
C VAL A 122 5.55 1.01 12.19
N GLN A 123 5.03 2.20 12.48
CA GLN A 123 4.29 3.01 11.50
C GLN A 123 5.12 3.31 10.25
N TRP A 124 6.32 3.88 10.38
CA TRP A 124 7.14 4.22 9.22
C TRP A 124 7.79 2.99 8.56
N VAL A 125 8.16 1.97 9.33
CA VAL A 125 8.72 0.72 8.77
C VAL A 125 7.70 0.01 7.88
N MET A 126 6.43 -0.06 8.31
CA MET A 126 5.37 -0.67 7.51
C MET A 126 5.13 0.07 6.20
N THR A 127 5.16 1.41 6.22
CA THR A 127 5.03 2.22 5.00
C THR A 127 6.16 1.93 4.01
N PHE A 128 7.42 1.85 4.46
CA PHE A 128 8.52 1.44 3.58
C PHE A 128 8.42 -0.01 3.13
N ALA A 129 7.94 -0.92 3.98
CA ALA A 129 7.73 -2.32 3.59
C ALA A 129 6.69 -2.43 2.47
N PHE A 130 5.58 -1.68 2.55
CA PHE A 130 4.60 -1.61 1.48
C PHE A 130 5.15 -0.96 0.21
N ALA A 131 5.95 0.11 0.33
CA ALA A 131 6.62 0.72 -0.81
C ALA A 131 7.58 -0.26 -1.50
N ALA A 132 8.37 -1.00 -0.72
CA ALA A 132 9.31 -2.00 -1.22
C ALA A 132 8.59 -3.18 -1.89
N MET A 133 7.53 -3.70 -1.27
CA MET A 133 6.72 -4.78 -1.84
C MET A 133 6.07 -4.36 -3.16
N ALA A 134 5.51 -3.15 -3.22
CA ALA A 134 4.96 -2.60 -4.45
C ALA A 134 6.04 -2.44 -5.53
N PHE A 135 7.23 -1.95 -5.18
CA PHE A 135 8.35 -1.83 -6.11
C PHE A 135 8.80 -3.19 -6.66
N VAL A 136 8.96 -4.20 -5.81
CA VAL A 136 9.30 -5.58 -6.23
C VAL A 136 8.21 -6.15 -7.13
N GLY A 137 6.93 -5.93 -6.80
CA GLY A 137 5.80 -6.31 -7.65
C GLY A 137 5.86 -5.65 -9.04
N ALA A 138 6.19 -4.36 -9.10
CA ALA A 138 6.38 -3.63 -10.35
C ALA A 138 7.48 -4.24 -11.22
N LEU A 139 8.63 -4.56 -10.62
CA LEU A 139 9.75 -5.20 -11.31
C LEU A 139 9.37 -6.60 -11.84
N GLY A 140 8.69 -7.40 -11.02
CA GLY A 140 8.21 -8.73 -11.42
C GLY A 140 7.25 -8.66 -12.60
N LEU A 141 6.26 -7.77 -12.55
CA LEU A 141 5.32 -7.56 -13.66
C LEU A 141 6.01 -7.04 -14.91
N ALA A 142 6.94 -6.08 -14.77
CA ALA A 142 7.71 -5.57 -15.91
C ALA A 142 8.54 -6.67 -16.58
N ALA A 143 9.17 -7.56 -15.80
CA ALA A 143 9.91 -8.70 -16.31
C ALA A 143 9.00 -9.69 -17.05
N LEU A 144 7.81 -9.98 -16.52
CA LEU A 144 6.82 -10.84 -17.18
C LEU A 144 6.33 -10.23 -18.50
N VAL A 145 5.97 -8.95 -18.51
CA VAL A 145 5.51 -8.26 -19.74
C VAL A 145 6.64 -8.17 -20.77
N ALA A 146 7.88 -7.91 -20.34
CA ALA A 146 9.05 -7.90 -21.22
C ALA A 146 9.34 -9.29 -21.79
N GLY A 147 9.24 -10.34 -20.97
CA GLY A 147 9.39 -11.73 -21.37
C GLY A 147 8.33 -12.14 -22.40
N TRP A 148 7.07 -11.81 -22.14
CA TRP A 148 5.94 -12.05 -23.04
C TRP A 148 6.13 -11.34 -24.38
N ASN A 149 6.48 -10.05 -24.37
CA ASN A 149 6.74 -9.28 -25.60
C ASN A 149 7.97 -9.79 -26.35
N ARG A 150 8.98 -10.33 -25.66
CA ARG A 150 10.13 -10.98 -26.30
C ARG A 150 9.74 -12.32 -26.92
N TYR A 151 8.90 -13.10 -26.25
CA TYR A 151 8.37 -14.37 -26.74
C TYR A 151 7.55 -14.17 -28.02
N LEU A 152 6.56 -13.28 -27.99
CA LEU A 152 5.72 -12.97 -29.16
C LEU A 152 6.52 -12.47 -30.37
N ARG A 153 7.60 -11.72 -30.15
CA ARG A 153 8.50 -11.28 -31.23
C ARG A 153 9.34 -12.40 -31.84
N ARG A 154 9.62 -13.47 -31.09
CA ARG A 154 10.50 -14.58 -31.50
C ARG A 154 9.73 -15.73 -32.12
N GLU A 155 8.66 -16.16 -31.46
CA GLU A 155 7.92 -17.38 -31.83
C GLU A 155 6.62 -17.07 -32.59
N GLY A 156 6.31 -15.79 -32.78
CA GLY A 156 5.02 -15.34 -33.26
C GLY A 156 3.94 -15.57 -32.19
N ASP A 157 2.70 -15.24 -32.53
CA ASP A 157 1.57 -15.53 -31.67
C ASP A 157 1.20 -17.03 -31.76
N PRO A 158 1.26 -17.80 -30.65
CA PRO A 158 0.84 -19.21 -30.64
C PRO A 158 -0.59 -19.39 -31.12
N ALA A 159 -1.46 -18.39 -30.90
CA ALA A 159 -2.86 -18.44 -31.29
C ALA A 159 -3.11 -18.22 -32.79
N HIS A 160 -2.07 -17.88 -33.57
CA HIS A 160 -2.11 -17.77 -35.03
C HIS A 160 -1.19 -18.79 -35.72
N ARG A 161 -0.68 -19.81 -35.01
CA ARG A 161 -0.03 -20.94 -35.66
C ARG A 161 -1.03 -21.62 -36.60
N ASP A 162 -0.66 -21.75 -37.86
CA ASP A 162 -1.49 -22.36 -38.89
C ASP A 162 -1.84 -23.79 -38.44
N PRO A 163 -3.13 -24.18 -38.35
CA PRO A 163 -3.52 -25.52 -37.92
C PRO A 163 -2.89 -26.63 -38.78
N ALA A 164 -2.54 -26.33 -40.03
CA ALA A 164 -1.82 -27.24 -40.91
C ALA A 164 -0.35 -27.48 -40.49
N VAL A 165 0.28 -26.54 -39.79
CA VAL A 165 1.64 -26.67 -39.22
C VAL A 165 1.60 -27.48 -37.93
N LEU A 166 0.63 -27.22 -37.05
CA LEU A 166 0.44 -27.99 -35.82
C LEU A 166 0.16 -29.47 -36.11
N ALA A 167 -0.72 -29.77 -37.08
CA ALA A 167 -1.02 -31.14 -37.48
C ALA A 167 0.18 -31.89 -38.08
N ARG A 168 1.12 -31.17 -38.72
CA ARG A 168 2.36 -31.77 -39.27
C ARG A 168 3.40 -32.03 -38.18
N GLU A 169 3.49 -31.18 -37.17
CA GLU A 169 4.38 -31.37 -36.02
C GLU A 169 3.90 -32.51 -35.11
N GLU A 170 2.59 -32.63 -34.86
CA GLU A 170 2.00 -33.76 -34.13
C GLU A 170 2.24 -35.09 -34.87
N ALA A 171 2.01 -35.12 -36.19
CA ALA A 171 2.28 -36.31 -37.00
C ALA A 171 3.78 -36.67 -37.11
N ALA A 172 4.68 -35.71 -36.88
CA ALA A 172 6.12 -35.92 -36.84
C ALA A 172 6.62 -36.37 -35.47
N ALA A 173 5.93 -36.00 -34.38
CA ALA A 173 6.24 -36.41 -33.01
C ALA A 173 5.75 -37.83 -32.67
N GLU A 174 4.79 -38.37 -33.43
CA GLU A 174 4.28 -39.73 -33.30
C GLU A 174 5.09 -40.81 -34.06
N ARG A 175 6.19 -40.42 -34.75
CA ARG A 175 7.11 -41.34 -35.45
C ARG A 175 8.40 -41.53 -34.67
#